data_AF-A0A4S3KRM2-F1
#
_entry.id   AF-A0A4S3KRM2-F1
#
_cell.length_a   1.000
_cell.length_b   1.000
_cell.length_c   1.000
_cell.angle_alpha   90.00
_cell.angle_beta   90.00
_cell.angle_gamma   90.00
#
_symmetry.space_group_name_H-M   'P 1'
#
loop_
_entity.id
_entity.type
_entity.pdbx_description
1 polymer ?
#
loop_
_entity_poly.entity_id
_entity_poly.type
_entity_poly.pdbx_seq_one_letter_code
_entity_poly.pdbx_strand_id
1 'polypeptide(L)'
;MHTHSTVVDETMKEHEFWERYGPVETPGQEGQGSYLRDYNDVKDLDAHSVWTVVEGEDGIWVIAAGFHIVNKLGYLVTEKPWVSGGETGYYQDPDDYEDMLEEDANING
;
A
#
# COMPACT_ATOMS: atom_id res chain seq x y z
N MET A 1 -7.94 34.52 -12.58
CA MET A 1 -6.60 33.97 -12.33
C MET A 1 -6.70 33.13 -11.07
N HIS A 2 -6.86 31.82 -11.22
CA HIS A 2 -6.74 30.88 -10.11
C HIS A 2 -5.39 30.19 -10.26
N THR A 3 -4.48 30.45 -9.34
CA THR A 3 -3.23 29.72 -9.20
C THR A 3 -3.54 28.32 -8.67
N HIS A 4 -3.60 27.33 -9.55
CA HIS A 4 -3.50 25.92 -9.14
C HIS A 4 -2.02 25.58 -8.93
N SER A 5 -1.53 26.00 -7.77
CA SER A 5 -0.52 25.26 -6.99
C SER A 5 -1.31 24.08 -6.40
N THR A 6 -0.95 22.81 -6.48
CA THR A 6 0.32 22.10 -6.34
C THR A 6 0.24 20.81 -7.15
N VAL A 7 1.39 20.30 -7.59
CA VAL A 7 1.57 18.95 -8.13
C VAL A 7 0.94 17.96 -7.14
N VAL A 8 -0.21 17.39 -7.47
CA VAL A 8 -0.61 16.12 -6.88
C VAL A 8 0.36 15.13 -7.49
N ASP A 9 1.37 14.74 -6.71
CA ASP A 9 2.17 13.57 -7.08
C ASP A 9 1.15 12.43 -7.17
N GLU A 10 0.95 11.90 -8.37
CA GLU A 10 -0.04 10.85 -8.59
C GLU A 10 0.36 9.67 -7.71
N THR A 11 -0.38 9.43 -6.63
CA THR A 11 -0.16 8.30 -5.75
C THR A 11 -0.09 7.02 -6.60
N MET A 12 0.96 6.23 -6.40
CA MET A 12 1.21 5.02 -7.19
C MET A 12 0.03 4.05 -7.08
N LYS A 13 -0.50 3.57 -8.21
CA LYS A 13 -1.54 2.54 -8.23
C LYS A 13 -0.99 1.19 -7.76
N GLU A 14 -1.87 0.32 -7.29
CA GLU A 14 -1.51 -1.00 -6.76
C GLU A 14 -0.67 -1.81 -7.76
N HIS A 15 -1.15 -1.95 -9.01
CA HIS A 15 -0.43 -2.73 -10.02
C HIS A 15 0.95 -2.16 -10.35
N GLU A 16 1.09 -0.83 -10.36
CA GLU A 16 2.38 -0.18 -10.58
C GLU A 16 3.34 -0.53 -9.44
N PHE A 17 2.86 -0.54 -8.20
CA PHE A 17 3.67 -0.94 -7.06
C PHE A 17 4.15 -2.40 -7.17
N TRP A 18 3.26 -3.33 -7.52
CA TRP A 18 3.59 -4.74 -7.71
C TRP A 18 4.64 -4.93 -8.80
N GLU A 19 4.46 -4.31 -9.97
CA GLU A 19 5.40 -4.41 -11.09
C GLU A 19 6.75 -3.76 -10.77
N ARG A 20 6.70 -2.59 -10.11
CA ARG A 20 7.89 -1.77 -9.87
C ARG A 20 8.76 -2.35 -8.77
N TYR A 21 8.18 -2.82 -7.67
CA TYR A 21 8.95 -3.20 -6.47
C TYR A 21 8.98 -4.70 -6.19
N GLY A 22 8.01 -5.47 -6.70
CA GLY A 22 7.91 -6.92 -6.47
C GLY A 22 7.86 -7.30 -4.99
N PRO A 23 6.76 -7.01 -4.25
CA PRO A 23 6.62 -7.47 -2.88
C PRO A 23 6.68 -8.99 -2.74
N VAL A 24 7.34 -9.43 -1.67
CA VAL A 24 7.74 -10.81 -1.43
C VAL A 24 6.78 -11.45 -0.44
N GLU A 25 6.09 -12.48 -0.90
CA GLU A 25 5.22 -13.30 -0.05
C GLU A 25 6.00 -13.89 1.14
N THR A 26 5.35 -13.91 2.30
CA THR A 26 5.89 -14.51 3.52
C THR A 26 5.84 -16.03 3.41
N PRO A 27 6.98 -16.73 3.49
CA PRO A 27 7.01 -18.17 3.32
C PRO A 27 6.12 -18.90 4.35
N GLY A 28 5.24 -19.76 3.85
CA GLY A 28 4.36 -20.58 4.70
C GLY A 28 3.10 -19.88 5.20
N GLN A 29 2.82 -18.67 4.73
CA GLN A 29 1.51 -18.03 4.89
C GLN A 29 0.71 -18.15 3.59
N GLU A 30 -0.61 -18.35 3.70
CA GLU A 30 -1.54 -18.43 2.57
C GLU A 30 -2.68 -17.41 2.75
N GLY A 31 -3.23 -16.93 1.64
CA GLY A 31 -4.38 -16.02 1.63
C GLY A 31 -4.02 -14.55 1.77
N GLN A 32 -5.01 -13.70 2.05
CA GLN A 32 -4.92 -12.24 1.98
C GLN A 32 -3.83 -11.62 2.88
N GLY A 33 -3.40 -12.33 3.93
CA GLY A 33 -2.33 -11.90 4.83
C GLY A 33 -0.93 -12.37 4.43
N SER A 34 -0.75 -13.05 3.30
CA SER A 34 0.53 -13.68 2.98
C SER A 34 1.67 -12.69 2.72
N TYR A 35 1.39 -11.42 2.46
CA TYR A 35 2.42 -10.38 2.27
C TYR A 35 2.67 -9.51 3.51
N LEU A 36 1.72 -9.43 4.44
CA LEU A 36 1.81 -8.56 5.61
C LEU A 36 2.65 -9.21 6.70
N ARG A 37 3.65 -8.47 7.17
CA ARG A 37 4.60 -8.89 8.20
C ARG A 37 4.53 -8.02 9.44
N ASP A 38 4.87 -8.61 10.58
CA ASP A 38 5.02 -7.90 11.83
C ASP A 38 6.40 -7.26 11.93
N TYR A 39 6.54 -6.29 12.85
CA TYR A 39 7.82 -5.59 13.06
C TYR A 39 8.99 -6.54 13.34
N ASN A 40 8.75 -7.63 14.06
CA ASN A 40 9.81 -8.59 14.39
C ASN A 40 10.38 -9.32 13.17
N ASP A 41 9.60 -9.44 12.09
CA ASP A 41 10.02 -10.12 10.87
C ASP A 41 10.85 -9.20 9.95
N VAL A 42 10.73 -7.89 10.13
CA VAL A 42 11.31 -6.89 9.22
C VAL A 42 12.37 -5.98 9.85
N LYS A 43 12.44 -5.89 11.19
CA LYS A 43 13.32 -4.94 11.91
C LYS A 43 14.82 -5.07 11.59
N ASP A 44 15.25 -6.24 11.14
CA ASP A 44 16.66 -6.55 10.83
C ASP A 44 16.93 -6.56 9.30
N LEU A 45 15.94 -6.23 8.48
CA LEU A 45 16.06 -6.11 7.03
C LEU A 45 16.55 -4.73 6.60
N ASP A 46 16.94 -4.58 5.33
CA ASP A 46 17.23 -3.26 4.76
C ASP A 46 15.96 -2.40 4.80
N ALA A 47 16.04 -1.24 5.44
CA ALA A 47 14.90 -0.32 5.52
C ALA A 47 14.38 0.09 4.13
N HIS A 48 15.25 0.10 3.10
CA HIS A 48 14.87 0.45 1.74
C HIS A 48 14.01 -0.61 1.03
N SER A 49 13.98 -1.85 1.54
CA SER A 49 13.05 -2.86 1.03
C SER A 49 11.79 -2.98 1.89
N VAL A 50 11.68 -2.21 2.97
CA VAL A 50 10.52 -2.25 3.86
C VAL A 50 9.57 -1.11 3.51
N TRP A 51 8.30 -1.47 3.40
CA TRP A 51 7.18 -0.55 3.23
C TRP A 51 6.19 -0.76 4.36
N THR A 52 5.56 0.30 4.81
CA THR A 52 4.49 0.21 5.80
C THR A 52 3.14 0.26 5.11
N VAL A 53 2.25 -0.68 5.45
CA VAL A 53 0.83 -0.60 5.10
C VAL A 53 0.11 0.13 6.22
N VAL A 54 -0.58 1.22 5.89
CA VAL A 54 -1.37 2.01 6.83
C VAL A 54 -2.81 2.08 6.37
N GLU A 55 -3.72 2.13 7.34
CA GLU A 55 -5.13 2.41 7.10
C GLU A 55 -5.29 3.92 6.85
N GLY A 56 -5.66 4.27 5.62
CA GLY A 56 -5.92 5.62 5.17
C GLY A 56 -7.34 6.08 5.47
N GLU A 57 -7.79 7.09 4.74
CA GLU A 57 -9.17 7.59 4.84
C GLU A 57 -10.15 6.58 4.19
N ASP A 58 -11.39 6.55 4.70
CA ASP A 58 -12.48 5.72 4.19
C ASP A 58 -12.17 4.20 4.06
N GLY A 59 -11.25 3.70 4.89
CA GLY A 59 -10.88 2.28 4.92
C GLY A 59 -9.93 1.85 3.79
N ILE A 60 -9.45 2.81 2.98
CA ILE A 60 -8.49 2.55 1.91
C ILE A 60 -7.11 2.27 2.51
N TRP A 61 -6.48 1.17 2.10
CA TRP A 61 -5.15 0.82 2.58
C TRP A 61 -4.10 1.44 1.66
N VAL A 62 -3.15 2.15 2.26
CA VAL A 62 -2.06 2.81 1.53
C VAL A 62 -0.71 2.27 2.00
N ILE A 63 0.27 2.33 1.12
CA ILE A 63 1.64 1.94 1.36
C ILE A 63 2.54 3.16 1.38
N ALA A 64 3.49 3.17 2.31
CA ALA A 64 4.48 4.24 2.46
C ALA A 64 5.88 3.65 2.63
N ALA A 65 6.87 4.25 1.97
CA ALA A 65 8.27 3.84 2.07
C ALA A 65 8.78 3.93 3.52
N GLY A 66 9.47 2.89 3.97
CA GLY A 66 10.11 2.82 5.29
C GLY A 66 9.19 2.37 6.43
N PHE A 67 9.67 2.57 7.65
CA PHE A 67 8.99 2.18 8.89
C PHE A 67 8.13 3.32 9.45
N HIS A 68 6.81 3.14 9.44
CA HIS A 68 5.85 4.05 10.06
C HIS A 68 5.12 3.34 11.21
N ILE A 69 4.83 4.08 12.28
CA ILE A 69 4.26 3.51 13.53
C ILE A 69 2.82 3.94 13.80
N VAL A 70 2.25 4.83 13.00
CA VAL A 70 0.89 5.37 13.17
C VAL A 70 -0.04 4.71 12.16
N ASN A 71 -1.26 4.35 12.60
CA ASN A 71 -2.30 3.70 11.79
C ASN A 71 -1.78 2.51 10.95
N LYS A 72 -0.77 1.82 11.50
CA LYS A 72 0.00 0.77 10.83
C LYS A 72 -0.72 -0.56 10.95
N LEU A 73 -1.05 -1.15 9.80
CA LEU A 73 -1.60 -2.49 9.69
C LEU A 73 -0.50 -3.56 9.68
N GLY A 74 0.62 -3.28 9.00
CA GLY A 74 1.76 -4.20 8.90
C GLY A 74 2.84 -3.67 7.98
N TYR A 75 3.79 -4.53 7.63
CA TYR A 75 4.88 -4.20 6.71
C TYR A 75 4.90 -5.12 5.50
N LEU A 76 5.37 -4.60 4.37
CA LEU A 76 5.72 -5.37 3.19
C LEU A 76 7.24 -5.37 3.03
N VAL A 77 7.74 -6.43 2.41
CA VAL A 77 9.14 -6.53 1.96
C VAL A 77 9.14 -6.59 0.44
N THR A 78 9.96 -5.78 -0.22
CA THR A 78 10.06 -5.74 -1.69
C THR A 78 11.39 -6.25 -2.20
N GLU A 79 11.40 -6.85 -3.40
CA GLU A 79 12.62 -7.26 -4.08
C GLU A 79 13.50 -6.07 -4.45
N LYS A 80 12.87 -4.99 -4.91
CA LYS A 80 13.58 -3.76 -5.29
C LYS A 80 13.39 -2.69 -4.21
N PRO A 81 14.44 -1.95 -3.86
CA PRO A 81 14.37 -0.91 -2.84
C PRO A 81 13.66 0.36 -3.33
N TRP A 82 13.03 1.09 -2.42
CA TRP A 82 12.67 2.50 -2.63
C TRP A 82 13.91 3.39 -2.57
N VAL A 83 13.79 4.63 -3.06
CA VAL A 83 14.95 5.53 -3.26
C VAL A 83 14.90 6.76 -2.37
N SER A 84 13.73 7.39 -2.23
CA SER A 84 13.63 8.71 -1.60
C SER A 84 13.09 8.70 -0.17
N GLY A 85 12.29 7.69 0.19
CA GLY A 85 11.54 7.62 1.44
C GLY A 85 10.24 8.43 1.45
N GLY A 86 9.93 9.13 0.35
CA GLY A 86 8.67 9.85 0.13
C GLY A 86 7.68 9.09 -0.75
N GLU A 87 8.06 7.94 -1.29
CA GLU A 87 7.20 7.13 -2.14
C GLU A 87 5.99 6.61 -1.37
N THR A 88 4.81 6.83 -1.95
CA THR A 88 3.53 6.33 -1.44
C THR A 88 2.71 5.72 -2.56
N GLY A 89 1.80 4.82 -2.21
CA GLY A 89 0.93 4.13 -3.17
C GLY A 89 -0.30 3.54 -2.51
N TYR A 90 -1.15 2.93 -3.32
CA TYR A 90 -2.30 2.16 -2.87
C TYR A 90 -1.92 0.68 -2.68
N TYR A 91 -2.35 0.09 -1.56
CA TYR A 91 -2.26 -1.36 -1.35
C TYR A 91 -3.37 -2.10 -2.10
N GLN A 92 -4.51 -1.45 -2.26
CA GLN A 92 -5.67 -1.88 -3.04
C GLN A 92 -6.14 -0.68 -3.86
N ASP A 93 -6.37 -0.83 -5.16
CA ASP A 93 -6.86 0.28 -6.00
C ASP A 93 -8.23 0.74 -5.45
N PRO A 94 -8.41 2.04 -5.12
CA PRO A 94 -9.70 2.56 -4.65
C PRO A 94 -10.84 2.32 -5.64
N ASP A 95 -10.53 2.32 -6.94
CA ASP A 95 -11.50 2.05 -8.01
C ASP A 95 -12.13 0.64 -7.82
N ASP A 96 -11.35 -0.35 -7.38
CA ASP A 96 -11.84 -1.71 -7.11
C ASP A 96 -12.76 -1.77 -5.88
N TYR A 97 -12.61 -0.82 -4.94
CA TYR A 97 -13.45 -0.74 -3.74
C TYR A 97 -14.78 -0.03 -4.03
N GLU A 98 -14.77 1.03 -4.84
CA GLU A 98 -15.98 1.73 -5.27
C GLU A 98 -16.88 0.83 -6.12
N ASP A 99 -16.32 0.06 -7.06
CA ASP A 99 -17.09 -0.88 -7.88
C ASP A 99 -17.83 -1.93 -7.02
N MET A 100 -17.23 -2.40 -5.92
CA MET A 100 -17.89 -3.34 -5.00
C MET A 100 -19.04 -2.70 -4.20
N LEU A 101 -18.96 -1.40 -3.88
CA LEU A 101 -20.00 -0.64 -3.17
C LEU A 101 -21.13 -0.16 -4.07
N GLU A 102 -20.92 -0.14 -5.39
CA GLU A 102 -22.00 0.12 -6.36
C GLU A 102 -22.76 -1.17 -6.71
N GLU A 103 -22.07 -2.31 -6.74
CA GLU A 103 -22.70 -3.61 -7.02
C GLU A 103 -23.69 -4.04 -5.92
N ASP A 104 -23.37 -3.84 -4.64
CA ASP A 104 -24.27 -4.19 -3.52
C ASP A 104 -25.44 -3.19 -3.34
N ALA A 105 -25.25 -1.93 -3.71
CA ALA A 105 -26.30 -0.92 -3.77
C ALA A 105 -27.37 -1.23 -4.84
N ASN A 106 -26.99 -1.92 -5.92
CA ASN A 106 -27.89 -2.28 -7.03
C ASN A 106 -28.70 -3.58 -6.83
N ILE A 107 -28.51 -4.32 -5.73
CA ILE A 107 -29.26 -5.57 -5.45
C ILE A 107 -30.67 -5.29 -4.88
N ASN A 108 -31.02 -4.03 -4.60
CA ASN A 108 -32.34 -3.63 -4.08
C ASN A 108 -33.21 -2.82 -5.05
N GLY A 109 -32.94 -2.86 -6.36
CA GLY A 109 -33.71 -2.17 -7.42
C GLY A 109 -34.76 -3.04 -8.11
#